data_AF-A0A7G9Y783-F1
#
_entry.id   AF-A0A7G9Y783-F1
#
_cell.length_a   1.000
_cell.length_b   1.000
_cell.length_c   1.000
_cell.angle_alpha   90.00
_cell.angle_beta   90.00
_cell.angle_gamma   90.00
#
_symmetry.space_group_name_H-M   'P 1'
#
loop_
_entity.id
_entity.type
_entity.pdbx_description
1 polymer ?
#
loop_
_entity_poly.entity_id
_entity_poly.type
_entity_poly.pdbx_seq_one_letter_code
_entity_poly.pdbx_strand_id
1 'polypeptide(L)'
;MDTGAHISVIPRRIWNSSDTTVLADHSVSGIVPIDECSIPVLVGEIDAMLIDERSHTKKIRMISYFALTDEIPLIIGFKTLLEEFEVCFNYKEDTARITFVG
;
A
#
# COMPACT_ATOMS: atom_id res chain seq x y z
N MET A 1 -4.45 -7.17 0.00
CA MET A 1 -4.74 -6.22 1.09
C MET A 1 -4.27 -6.87 2.37
N ASP A 2 -3.53 -6.15 3.19
CA ASP A 2 -2.98 -6.69 4.44
C ASP A 2 -3.41 -5.79 5.59
N THR A 3 -4.36 -6.26 6.40
CA THR A 3 -4.84 -5.51 7.57
C THR A 3 -3.84 -5.51 8.72
N GLY A 4 -2.82 -6.37 8.69
CA GLY A 4 -1.70 -6.35 9.63
C GLY A 4 -0.66 -5.28 9.29
N ALA A 5 -0.66 -4.77 8.06
CA ALA A 5 0.19 -3.66 7.63
C ALA A 5 -0.52 -2.33 7.86
N HIS A 6 0.03 -1.50 8.75
CA HIS A 6 -0.53 -0.16 8.98
C HIS A 6 -0.32 0.76 7.77
N ILE A 7 0.82 0.67 7.09
CA ILE A 7 1.18 1.51 5.93
C ILE A 7 1.40 0.61 4.71
N SER A 8 0.99 1.08 3.53
CA SER A 8 1.21 0.37 2.28
C SER A 8 2.69 0.28 1.92
N VAL A 9 3.11 -0.84 1.34
CA VAL A 9 4.47 -1.06 0.84
C VAL A 9 4.41 -1.30 -0.66
N ILE A 10 5.07 -0.42 -1.42
CA ILE A 10 5.04 -0.41 -2.89
C ILE A 10 6.41 -0.88 -3.41
N PRO A 11 6.46 -1.95 -4.22
CA PRO A 11 7.68 -2.45 -4.85
C PRO A 11 8.28 -1.46 -5.85
N ARG A 12 9.59 -1.54 -6.05
CA ARG A 12 10.36 -0.61 -6.88
C ARG A 12 9.79 -0.41 -8.28
N ARG A 13 9.43 -1.49 -8.96
CA ARG A 13 8.88 -1.48 -10.33
C ARG A 13 7.59 -0.67 -10.48
N ILE A 14 6.85 -0.44 -9.39
CA ILE A 14 5.57 0.27 -9.42
C ILE A 14 5.78 1.77 -9.18
N TRP A 15 6.50 2.13 -8.12
CA TRP A 15 6.66 3.55 -7.76
C TRP A 15 7.73 4.27 -8.58
N ASN A 16 8.76 3.57 -9.07
CA ASN A 16 9.87 4.20 -9.81
C ASN A 16 9.44 4.78 -11.18
N SER A 17 8.28 4.38 -11.70
CA SER A 17 7.67 4.95 -12.91
C SER A 17 6.56 5.97 -12.61
N SER A 18 6.33 6.29 -11.34
CA SER A 18 5.25 7.15 -10.87
C SER A 18 5.79 8.47 -10.35
N ASP A 19 4.95 9.51 -10.33
CA ASP A 19 5.30 10.77 -9.68
C ASP A 19 5.18 10.58 -8.16
N THR A 20 6.31 10.63 -7.46
CA THR A 20 6.39 10.36 -6.02
C THR A 20 7.21 11.44 -5.32
N THR A 21 6.74 11.87 -4.15
CA THR A 21 7.50 12.78 -3.28
C THR A 21 8.15 11.98 -2.15
N VAL A 22 9.48 11.93 -2.13
CA VAL A 22 10.24 11.29 -1.05
C VAL A 22 10.36 12.26 0.13
N LEU A 23 10.03 11.77 1.32
CA LEU A 23 10.07 12.53 2.57
C LEU A 23 11.26 12.15 3.45
N ALA A 24 11.62 10.87 3.51
CA ALA A 24 12.72 10.37 4.32
C ALA A 24 13.17 8.96 3.90
N ASP A 25 14.40 8.60 4.25
CA ASP A 25 14.88 7.22 4.24
C ASP A 25 14.43 6.48 5.50
N HIS A 26 14.08 5.20 5.38
CA HIS A 26 13.69 4.36 6.52
C HIS A 26 14.01 2.88 6.26
N SER A 27 13.76 2.03 7.26
CA SER A 27 13.87 0.58 7.13
C SER A 27 12.67 -0.06 7.80
N VAL A 28 12.08 -1.06 7.14
CA VAL A 28 10.91 -1.77 7.66
C VAL A 28 11.29 -3.23 7.90
N SER A 29 10.94 -3.74 9.08
CA SER A 29 11.12 -5.14 9.44
C SER A 29 9.77 -5.77 9.84
N GLY A 30 9.69 -7.10 9.73
CA GLY A 30 8.57 -7.84 10.29
C GLY A 30 8.56 -7.84 11.83
N ILE A 31 7.64 -8.61 12.41
CA ILE A 31 7.44 -8.75 13.88
C ILE A 31 8.74 -9.18 14.59
N VAL A 32 9.57 -9.98 13.92
CA VAL A 32 10.87 -10.39 14.43
C VAL A 32 11.94 -9.49 13.79
N PRO A 33 12.56 -8.57 14.54
CA PRO A 33 13.56 -7.64 14.02
C PRO A 33 14.93 -8.32 13.97
N ILE A 34 15.12 -9.24 13.03
CA ILE A 34 16.44 -9.76 12.67
C ILE A 34 16.90 -8.96 11.45
N ASP A 35 18.17 -8.57 11.40
CA ASP A 35 18.72 -7.72 10.33
C ASP A 35 18.44 -8.27 8.92
N GLU A 36 18.43 -9.60 8.78
CA GLU A 36 18.10 -10.33 7.55
C GLU A 36 16.67 -10.10 7.05
N CYS A 37 15.75 -9.67 7.93
CA CYS A 37 14.35 -9.40 7.63
C CYS A 37 14.03 -7.90 7.52
N SER A 38 15.05 -7.05 7.49
CA SER A 38 14.91 -5.60 7.37
C SER A 38 15.09 -5.17 5.92
N ILE A 39 14.11 -4.46 5.37
CA ILE A 39 14.12 -3.99 3.99
C ILE A 39 14.27 -2.47 3.98
N PRO A 40 15.25 -1.91 3.26
CA PRO A 40 15.37 -0.46 3.10
C PRO A 40 14.22 0.07 2.25
N VAL A 41 13.62 1.16 2.71
CA VAL A 41 12.50 1.83 2.05
C VAL A 41 12.67 3.33 2.07
N LEU A 42 11.99 4.02 1.16
CA LEU A 42 11.76 5.45 1.25
C LEU A 42 10.35 5.68 1.80
N VAL A 43 10.18 6.62 2.71
CA VAL A 43 8.87 7.12 3.11
C VAL A 43 8.49 8.24 2.16
N GLY A 44 7.31 8.19 1.58
CA GLY A 44 6.88 9.24 0.68
C GLY A 44 5.40 9.28 0.39
N GLU A 45 5.01 10.25 -0.41
CA GLU A 45 3.65 10.43 -0.91
C GLU A 45 3.55 10.02 -2.38
N ILE A 46 2.46 9.36 -2.72
CA ILE A 46 2.09 8.99 -4.10
C ILE A 46 0.58 9.19 -4.29
N ASP A 47 0.18 9.59 -5.49
CA ASP A 47 -1.23 9.57 -5.88
C ASP A 47 -1.62 8.17 -6.35
N ALA A 48 -2.66 7.60 -5.76
CA ALA A 48 -3.22 6.32 -6.15
C ALA A 48 -4.66 6.45 -6.64
N MET A 49 -5.08 5.53 -7.50
CA MET A 49 -6.45 5.41 -7.99
C MET A 49 -6.80 3.95 -8.15
N LEU A 50 -7.99 3.57 -7.66
CA LEU A 50 -8.53 2.23 -7.85
C LEU A 50 -9.39 2.25 -9.11
N ILE A 51 -9.22 1.24 -9.97
CA ILE A 51 -9.87 1.16 -11.27
C ILE A 51 -10.48 -0.24 -11.38
N ASP A 52 -11.75 -0.30 -11.77
CA ASP A 52 -12.42 -1.53 -12.20
C ASP A 52 -12.92 -1.38 -13.65
N GLU A 53 -13.64 -2.38 -14.15
CA GLU A 53 -14.14 -2.38 -15.55
C GLU A 53 -15.11 -1.23 -15.87
N ARG A 54 -15.74 -0.62 -14.85
CA ARG A 54 -16.86 0.32 -15.02
C ARG A 54 -16.59 1.69 -14.41
N SER A 55 -15.60 1.82 -13.53
CA SER A 55 -15.41 2.97 -12.66
C SER A 55 -13.97 3.13 -12.22
N HIS A 56 -13.67 4.33 -11.74
CA HIS A 56 -12.43 4.64 -11.05
C HIS A 56 -12.73 5.56 -9.88
N THR A 57 -11.91 5.49 -8.84
CA THR A 57 -11.98 6.42 -7.72
C THR A 57 -11.40 7.78 -8.14
N LYS A 58 -11.62 8.82 -7.33
CA LYS A 58 -10.76 10.01 -7.41
C LYS A 58 -9.32 9.61 -7.05
N LYS A 59 -8.35 10.44 -7.44
CA LYS A 59 -6.99 10.32 -6.94
C LYS A 59 -6.99 10.48 -5.42
N ILE A 60 -6.31 9.56 -4.74
CA ILE A 60 -6.13 9.53 -3.30
C ILE A 60 -4.64 9.70 -3.05
N ARG A 61 -4.27 10.73 -2.30
CA ARG A 61 -2.88 10.92 -1.91
C ARG A 61 -2.59 10.02 -0.71
N MET A 62 -1.65 9.10 -0.88
CA MET A 62 -1.29 8.12 0.15
C MET A 62 0.14 8.30 0.62
N ILE A 63 0.35 8.17 1.93
CA ILE A 63 1.69 8.00 2.52
C ILE A 63 2.01 6.51 2.47
N SER A 64 3.14 6.15 1.86
CA SER A 64 3.56 4.77 1.64
C SER A 64 5.04 4.57 1.87
N TYR A 65 5.42 3.31 2.06
CA TYR A 65 6.80 2.85 1.97
C TYR A 65 7.11 2.42 0.53
N PHE A 66 8.15 3.01 -0.04
CA PHE A 66 8.66 2.69 -1.37
C PHE A 66 9.86 1.78 -1.20
N ALA A 67 9.66 0.48 -1.44
CA ALA A 67 10.75 -0.49 -1.32
C ALA A 67 11.77 -0.31 -2.44
N LEU A 68 13.04 -0.48 -2.10
CA LEU A 68 14.13 -0.42 -3.07
C LEU A 68 14.34 -1.74 -3.83
N THR A 69 13.46 -2.72 -3.60
CA THR A 69 13.45 -4.06 -4.18
C THR A 69 12.07 -4.42 -4.75
N ASP A 70 12.06 -5.43 -5.63
CA ASP A 70 10.86 -6.05 -6.21
C ASP A 70 10.54 -7.42 -5.60
N GLU A 71 11.32 -7.86 -4.60
CA GLU A 71 11.15 -9.14 -3.91
C GLU A 71 9.95 -9.18 -2.96
N ILE A 72 9.28 -8.04 -2.79
CA ILE A 72 8.04 -7.92 -2.02
C ILE A 72 6.83 -7.77 -2.94
N PRO A 73 5.66 -8.32 -2.56
CA PRO A 73 4.42 -8.00 -3.26
C PRO A 73 4.01 -6.55 -3.00
N LEU A 74 3.07 -6.04 -3.81
CA LEU A 74 2.36 -4.82 -3.46
C LEU A 74 1.50 -5.08 -2.22
N ILE A 75 1.82 -4.39 -1.14
CA ILE A 75 1.07 -4.45 0.11
C ILE A 75 0.24 -3.18 0.21
N ILE A 76 -1.08 -3.34 0.21
CA ILE A 76 -2.02 -2.26 0.52
C ILE A 76 -2.38 -2.39 1.99
N GLY A 77 -1.82 -1.47 2.79
CA GLY A 77 -2.04 -1.36 4.22
C GLY A 77 -3.21 -0.45 4.56
N PHE A 78 -3.49 -0.31 5.86
CA PHE A 78 -4.72 0.33 6.33
C PHE A 78 -4.76 1.86 6.17
N LYS A 79 -3.68 2.54 6.56
CA LYS A 79 -3.60 4.00 6.57
C LYS A 79 -3.81 4.57 5.17
N THR A 80 -4.56 5.66 5.07
CA THR A 80 -5.02 6.32 3.83
C THR A 80 -6.03 5.48 3.03
N LEU A 81 -5.58 4.57 2.17
CA LEU A 81 -6.44 3.95 1.18
C LEU A 81 -7.55 3.06 1.78
N LEU A 82 -7.40 2.47 2.96
CA LEU A 82 -8.49 1.76 3.62
C LEU A 82 -9.23 2.59 4.67
N GLU A 83 -8.74 3.80 4.99
CA GLU A 83 -9.47 4.75 5.85
C GLU A 83 -10.61 5.44 5.09
N GLU A 84 -10.46 5.62 3.78
CA GLU A 84 -11.45 6.27 2.90
C GLU A 84 -12.52 5.31 2.33
N PHE A 85 -12.44 4.02 2.66
CA PHE A 85 -13.28 2.97 2.07
C PHE A 85 -13.84 2.03 3.13
N GLU A 86 -15.09 1.62 2.96
CA GLU A 86 -15.62 0.47 3.67
C GLU A 86 -15.05 -0.80 3.04
N VAL A 87 -14.36 -1.61 3.85
CA VAL A 87 -13.77 -2.87 3.42
C VAL A 87 -14.57 -4.03 3.98
N CYS A 88 -15.07 -4.91 3.11
CA CYS A 88 -15.80 -6.11 3.48
C CYS A 88 -15.04 -7.36 3.01
N PHE A 89 -14.66 -8.22 3.97
CA PHE A 89 -14.09 -9.53 3.70
C PHE A 89 -15.14 -10.62 3.95
N ASN A 90 -15.52 -11.35 2.91
CA ASN A 90 -16.39 -12.52 3.01
C ASN A 90 -15.57 -13.78 2.75
N TYR A 91 -15.00 -14.33 3.81
CA TYR A 91 -14.18 -15.55 3.77
C TYR A 91 -14.95 -16.79 3.34
N LYS A 92 -16.26 -16.84 3.60
CA LYS A 92 -17.08 -18.00 3.22
C LYS A 92 -17.22 -18.10 1.71
N GLU A 93 -17.38 -16.95 1.05
CA GLU A 93 -17.54 -16.86 -0.40
C GLU A 93 -16.22 -16.58 -1.13
N ASP A 94 -15.08 -16.53 -0.41
CA ASP A 94 -13.76 -16.16 -0.94
C ASP A 94 -13.77 -14.84 -1.75
N THR A 95 -14.45 -13.82 -1.20
CA THR A 95 -14.57 -12.50 -1.85
C THR A 95 -14.21 -11.36 -0.91
N ALA A 96 -13.62 -10.32 -1.47
CA ALA A 96 -13.38 -9.04 -0.79
C ALA A 96 -13.95 -7.89 -1.63
N ARG A 97 -14.51 -6.89 -0.98
CA ARG A 97 -15.04 -5.68 -1.62
C ARG A 97 -14.58 -4.44 -0.89
N ILE A 98 -14.35 -3.38 -1.66
CA ILE A 98 -14.11 -2.03 -1.16
C ILE A 98 -15.19 -1.13 -1.73
N THR A 99 -15.79 -0.32 -0.87
CA THR A 99 -16.82 0.63 -1.27
C THR A 99 -16.37 2.01 -0.81
N PHE A 100 -16.26 2.94 -1.76
CA PHE A 100 -15.95 4.32 -1.41
C PHE A 100 -17.10 4.91 -0.60
N VAL A 101 -16.80 5.47 0.57
CA VAL A 101 -17.79 6.13 1.43
C VAL A 101 -17.51 7.63 1.35
N GLY A 102 -18.09 8.27 0.33
CA GLY A 102 -17.99 9.71 0.11
C GLY A 102 -19.34 10.39 0.18
#